data_AF-A0A3P7BBF4-F1
#
_entry.id   AF-A0A3P7BBF4-F1
#
_cell.length_a   1.000
_cell.length_b   1.000
_cell.length_c   1.000
_cell.angle_alpha   90.00
_cell.angle_beta   90.00
_cell.angle_gamma   90.00
#
_symmetry.space_group_name_H-M   'P 1'
#
loop_
_entity.id
_entity.type
_entity.pdbx_description
1 polymer ?
#
loop_
_entity_poly.entity_id
_entity_poly.type
_entity_poly.pdbx_seq_one_letter_code
_entity_poly.pdbx_strand_id
1 'polypeptide(L)'
;MSSGTCRPNEFCFIMEGRLICRHDYIRLYAVKFAACKMLMLMHELCMRTSPNEVYHFNCFQCSMCDEQLSVGAEYARDPSTNAPICRKYCVPRSSSTSHLPHQSYNSGKRGRTTLSAKQHARFEQVFETNPRPNTKLGLPMRVVQVWFQNQRAREKVL
;
A
#
# COMPACT_ATOMS: atom_id res chain seq x y z
N MET A 1 -39.20 5.12 18.67
CA MET A 1 -38.37 3.97 19.06
C MET A 1 -38.65 2.88 18.04
N SER A 2 -37.82 2.77 17.00
CA SER A 2 -38.13 1.94 15.83
C SER A 2 -37.55 0.54 16.02
N SER A 3 -38.42 -0.39 16.40
CA SER A 3 -38.12 -1.82 16.61
C SER A 3 -37.77 -2.48 15.28
N GLY A 4 -36.49 -2.55 14.94
CA GLY A 4 -36.00 -3.29 13.77
C GLY A 4 -35.99 -4.79 14.07
N THR A 5 -36.99 -5.52 13.59
CA THR A 5 -37.03 -6.99 13.64
C THR A 5 -36.09 -7.57 12.58
N CYS A 6 -34.78 -7.55 12.84
CA CYS A 6 -33.82 -8.28 12.00
C CYS A 6 -33.96 -9.77 12.31
N ARG A 7 -34.45 -10.59 11.38
CA ARG A 7 -34.41 -12.05 11.52
C ARG A 7 -32.93 -12.44 11.59
N PRO A 8 -32.47 -13.14 12.65
CA PRO A 8 -31.08 -13.56 12.73
C PRO A 8 -30.82 -14.52 11.56
N ASN A 9 -30.13 -14.03 10.54
CA ASN A 9 -29.43 -14.88 9.61
C ASN A 9 -28.29 -15.58 10.39
N GLU A 10 -27.74 -16.68 9.89
CA GLU A 10 -26.82 -17.62 10.60
C GLU A 10 -25.61 -17.00 11.34
N PHE A 11 -25.33 -15.70 11.18
CA PHE A 11 -24.23 -14.99 11.83
C PHE A 11 -24.70 -13.68 12.50
N CYS A 12 -24.40 -13.57 13.79
CA CYS A 12 -24.57 -12.37 14.62
C CYS A 12 -23.23 -11.90 15.17
N PHE A 13 -23.11 -10.59 15.42
CA PHE A 13 -21.90 -9.94 15.92
C PHE A 13 -22.21 -9.22 17.23
N ILE A 14 -21.24 -9.13 18.15
CA ILE A 14 -21.37 -8.34 19.38
C ILE A 14 -20.49 -7.09 19.24
N MET A 15 -21.11 -5.91 19.28
CA MET A 15 -20.43 -4.61 19.24
C MET A 15 -20.94 -3.75 20.39
N GLU A 16 -20.05 -3.20 21.21
CA GLU A 16 -20.40 -2.33 22.34
C GLU A 16 -21.46 -2.95 23.28
N GLY A 17 -21.40 -4.27 23.49
CA GLY A 17 -22.34 -5.01 24.34
C GLY A 17 -23.71 -5.27 23.70
N ARG A 18 -23.92 -4.95 22.42
CA ARG A 18 -25.17 -5.19 21.69
C ARG A 18 -25.01 -6.27 20.63
N LEU A 19 -26.00 -7.15 20.50
CA LEU A 19 -26.07 -8.14 19.44
C LEU A 19 -26.59 -7.49 18.14
N ILE A 20 -25.86 -7.68 17.05
CA ILE A 20 -26.12 -7.04 15.75
C ILE A 20 -26.15 -8.11 14.66
N CYS A 21 -27.21 -8.14 13.85
CA CYS A 21 -27.32 -9.08 12.73
C CYS A 21 -26.30 -8.72 11.62
N ARG A 22 -25.90 -9.68 10.79
CA ARG A 22 -24.98 -9.43 9.65
C ARG A 22 -25.39 -8.23 8.79
N HIS A 23 -26.69 -8.05 8.52
CA HIS A 23 -27.19 -6.93 7.73
C HIS A 23 -26.91 -5.58 8.40
N ASP A 24 -27.24 -5.46 9.69
CA ASP A 24 -27.00 -4.25 10.47
C ASP A 24 -25.51 -4.00 10.67
N TYR A 25 -24.72 -5.05 10.87
CA TYR A 25 -23.27 -4.93 10.99
C TYR A 25 -22.67 -4.31 9.72
N ILE A 26 -23.06 -4.82 8.55
CA ILE A 26 -22.61 -4.26 7.27
C ILE A 26 -23.08 -2.82 7.12
N ARG A 27 -24.34 -2.53 7.44
CA ARG A 27 -24.91 -1.18 7.31
C ARG A 27 -24.21 -0.15 8.20
N LEU A 28 -23.84 -0.54 9.43
CA LEU A 28 -23.30 0.36 10.46
C LEU A 28 -21.77 0.46 10.43
N TYR A 29 -21.06 -0.64 10.14
CA TYR A 29 -19.62 -0.74 10.36
C TYR A 29 -18.82 -1.12 9.11
N ALA A 30 -19.45 -1.47 7.99
CA ALA A 30 -18.68 -1.80 6.80
C ALA A 30 -17.93 -0.58 6.27
N VAL A 31 -16.65 -0.81 5.96
CA VAL A 31 -15.80 0.18 5.30
C VAL A 31 -16.29 0.38 3.87
N LYS A 32 -16.41 1.64 3.45
CA LYS A 32 -16.76 2.02 2.07
C LYS A 32 -15.57 2.65 1.38
N PHE A 33 -15.43 2.37 0.08
CA PHE A 33 -14.41 3.02 -0.72
C PHE A 33 -14.71 4.50 -0.92
N ALA A 34 -13.68 5.33 -0.82
CA ALA A 34 -13.82 6.78 -0.82
C ALA A 34 -14.37 7.34 -2.14
N ALA A 35 -14.02 6.75 -3.29
CA ALA A 35 -14.49 7.18 -4.60
C ALA A 35 -15.87 6.60 -4.98
N CYS A 36 -15.98 5.28 -5.13
CA CYS A 36 -17.19 4.63 -5.65
C CYS A 36 -18.29 4.38 -4.59
N LYS A 37 -17.98 4.60 -3.30
CA LYS A 37 -18.89 4.39 -2.16
C LYS A 37 -19.39 2.94 -1.98
N MET A 38 -18.85 1.99 -2.73
CA MET A 38 -19.12 0.56 -2.57
C MET A 38 -18.52 0.01 -1.28
N LEU A 39 -19.13 -1.06 -0.76
CA LEU A 39 -18.63 -1.78 0.41
C LEU A 39 -17.34 -2.51 0.08
N MET A 40 -16.35 -2.43 0.98
CA MET A 40 -15.13 -3.22 0.89
C MET A 40 -15.42 -4.67 1.26
N LEU A 41 -15.16 -5.58 0.32
CA LEU A 41 -15.23 -7.02 0.51
C LEU A 41 -13.86 -7.57 0.90
N MET A 42 -13.87 -8.71 1.61
CA MET A 42 -12.66 -9.34 2.18
C MET A 42 -11.60 -9.69 1.12
N HIS A 43 -12.01 -9.94 -0.12
CA HIS A 43 -11.14 -10.38 -1.21
C HIS A 43 -10.69 -9.25 -2.15
N GLU A 44 -11.12 -8.00 -1.91
CA GLU A 44 -10.81 -6.90 -2.81
C GLU A 44 -9.42 -6.32 -2.57
N LEU A 45 -8.68 -6.16 -3.66
CA LEU A 45 -7.43 -5.41 -3.64
C LEU A 45 -7.72 -3.91 -3.53
N CYS A 46 -7.20 -3.29 -2.48
CA CYS A 46 -7.43 -1.88 -2.18
C CYS A 46 -6.13 -1.07 -2.09
N MET A 47 -6.24 0.19 -2.45
CA MET A 47 -5.24 1.22 -2.20
C MET A 47 -5.62 1.96 -0.91
N ARG A 48 -4.71 2.02 0.05
CA ARG A 48 -4.91 2.72 1.32
C ARG A 48 -4.07 3.99 1.36
N THR A 49 -4.73 5.14 1.45
CA THR A 49 -4.08 6.47 1.50
C THR A 49 -3.96 6.99 2.92
N SER A 50 -4.87 6.59 3.81
CA SER A 50 -4.84 6.91 5.25
C SER A 50 -5.55 5.81 6.06
N PRO A 51 -5.50 5.84 7.41
CA PRO A 51 -6.18 4.84 8.24
C PRO A 51 -7.69 4.70 7.93
N ASN A 52 -8.34 5.82 7.60
CA ASN A 52 -9.79 5.90 7.40
C ASN A 52 -10.19 6.04 5.92
N GLU A 53 -9.25 5.88 4.99
CA GLU A 53 -9.50 6.15 3.58
C GLU A 53 -8.88 5.06 2.72
N VAL A 54 -9.78 4.36 2.02
CA VAL A 54 -9.45 3.27 1.12
C VAL A 54 -10.13 3.49 -0.22
N TYR A 55 -9.47 3.04 -1.27
CA TYR A 55 -9.97 3.05 -2.64
C TYR A 55 -9.83 1.64 -3.20
N HIS A 56 -10.70 1.25 -4.13
CA HIS A 56 -10.34 0.13 -5.00
C HIS A 56 -9.05 0.46 -5.73
N PHE A 57 -8.27 -0.56 -6.06
CA PHE A 57 -7.09 -0.38 -6.90
C PHE A 57 -7.42 0.43 -8.16
N ASN A 58 -8.54 0.13 -8.83
CA ASN A 58 -8.98 0.80 -10.05
C ASN A 58 -9.69 2.14 -9.81
N CYS A 59 -10.15 2.43 -8.59
CA CYS A 59 -10.77 3.74 -8.29
C CYS A 59 -9.75 4.79 -7.86
N PHE A 60 -8.50 4.40 -7.64
CA PHE A 60 -7.43 5.32 -7.28
C PHE A 60 -6.73 5.84 -8.54
N GLN A 61 -7.39 6.78 -9.22
CA GLN A 61 -6.94 7.36 -10.48
C GLN A 61 -6.89 8.88 -10.40
N CYS A 62 -6.01 9.50 -11.19
CA CYS A 62 -5.90 10.95 -11.28
C CYS A 62 -7.21 11.57 -11.75
N SER A 63 -7.79 12.52 -11.01
CA SER A 63 -9.02 13.22 -11.42
C SER A 63 -8.89 14.08 -12.69
N MET A 64 -7.66 14.35 -13.14
CA MET A 64 -7.38 15.19 -14.31
C MET A 64 -7.10 14.40 -15.59
N CYS A 65 -6.65 13.14 -15.47
CA CYS A 65 -6.25 12.34 -16.63
C CYS A 65 -6.63 10.87 -16.55
N ASP A 66 -7.37 10.48 -15.52
CA ASP A 66 -7.86 9.12 -15.26
C ASP A 66 -6.78 8.02 -15.21
N GLU A 67 -5.51 8.42 -15.15
CA GLU A 67 -4.38 7.49 -15.06
C GLU A 67 -4.33 6.89 -13.65
N GLN A 68 -4.27 5.56 -13.58
CA GLN A 68 -4.22 4.81 -12.33
C GLN A 68 -2.93 5.12 -11.56
N LEU A 69 -3.08 5.47 -10.28
CA LEU A 69 -1.97 5.78 -9.40
C LEU A 69 -1.51 4.52 -8.66
N SER A 70 -0.31 4.05 -8.98
CA SER A 70 0.26 2.83 -8.39
C SER A 70 0.97 3.09 -7.05
N VAL A 71 1.20 2.03 -6.28
CA VAL A 71 1.99 2.09 -5.04
C VAL A 71 3.38 2.68 -5.31
N GLY A 72 3.75 3.69 -4.53
CA GLY A 72 5.02 4.41 -4.68
C GLY A 72 5.00 5.55 -5.70
N ALA A 73 3.88 5.79 -6.40
CA ALA A 73 3.70 6.99 -7.19
C ALA A 73 3.43 8.20 -6.29
N GLU A 74 4.03 9.34 -6.62
CA GLU A 74 3.73 10.63 -5.99
C GLU A 74 2.42 11.18 -6.55
N TYR A 75 1.55 11.64 -5.65
CA TYR A 75 0.28 12.27 -5.98
C TYR A 75 -0.01 13.39 -4.97
N ALA A 76 -0.90 14.31 -5.33
CA ALA A 76 -1.46 15.29 -4.42
C ALA A 76 -2.98 15.17 -4.36
N ARG A 77 -3.60 15.98 -3.51
CA ARG A 77 -5.03 15.99 -3.25
C ARG A 77 -5.59 17.31 -3.77
N ASP A 78 -6.65 17.24 -4.56
CA ASP A 78 -7.43 18.41 -4.93
C ASP A 78 -7.96 19.10 -3.65
N PRO A 79 -7.67 20.38 -3.42
CA PRO A 79 -8.17 21.11 -2.25
C PRO A 79 -9.70 21.16 -2.15
N SER A 80 -10.41 21.05 -3.27
CA SER A 80 -11.87 21.15 -3.35
C SER A 80 -12.58 19.80 -3.22
N THR A 81 -12.11 18.78 -3.94
CA THR A 81 -12.77 17.47 -4.01
C THR A 81 -12.08 16.40 -3.17
N ASN A 82 -10.87 16.67 -2.67
CA ASN A 82 -9.97 15.69 -2.05
C ASN A 82 -9.63 14.50 -2.99
N ALA A 83 -9.91 14.63 -4.29
CA ALA A 83 -9.58 13.62 -5.29
C ALA A 83 -8.06 13.60 -5.55
N PRO A 84 -7.48 12.43 -5.86
CA PRO A 84 -6.05 12.33 -6.11
C PRO A 84 -5.70 12.91 -7.49
N ILE A 85 -4.63 13.69 -7.54
CA ILE A 85 -4.09 14.33 -8.74
C ILE A 85 -2.65 13.86 -8.93
N CYS A 86 -2.32 13.37 -10.12
CA CYS A 86 -0.96 12.91 -10.42
C CYS A 86 0.01 14.08 -10.53
N ARG A 87 1.31 13.80 -10.37
CA ARG A 87 2.39 14.80 -10.43
C ARG A 87 2.32 15.73 -11.65
N LYS A 88 1.87 15.24 -12.82
CA LYS A 88 1.77 16.02 -14.07
C LYS A 88 0.84 17.22 -13.94
N TYR A 89 -0.24 17.10 -13.16
CA TYR A 89 -1.27 18.13 -12.99
C TYR A 89 -1.24 18.79 -11.60
N CYS A 90 -0.27 18.42 -10.76
CA CYS A 90 -0.07 18.91 -9.40
C CYS A 90 0.74 20.23 -9.35
N VAL A 91 0.90 20.94 -10.47
CA VAL A 91 1.74 22.15 -10.50
C VAL A 91 1.11 23.28 -9.67
N PRO A 92 1.84 23.86 -8.69
CA PRO A 92 1.40 25.06 -8.00
C PRO A 92 1.29 26.20 -9.01
N ARG A 93 0.21 26.98 -8.92
CA ARG A 93 -0.09 28.14 -9.79
C ARG A 93 0.82 29.32 -9.49
N SER A 94 2.14 29.15 -9.59
CA SER A 94 3.12 30.21 -9.39
C SER A 94 4.39 29.96 -10.20
N SER A 95 4.28 29.74 -11.52
CA SER A 95 5.33 30.08 -12.49
C SER A 95 4.76 30.13 -13.91
N SER A 96 4.41 31.32 -14.37
CA SER A 96 4.28 31.60 -15.80
C SER A 96 5.67 31.61 -16.43
N THR A 97 6.16 30.47 -16.92
CA THR A 97 7.30 30.44 -17.84
C THR A 97 7.28 29.18 -18.71
N SER A 98 6.96 29.41 -19.99
CA SER A 98 7.40 28.72 -21.21
C SER A 98 7.93 27.28 -21.16
N HIS A 99 7.29 26.45 -21.98
CA HIS A 99 7.83 25.30 -22.71
C HIS A 99 9.35 25.06 -22.57
N LEU A 100 9.73 24.08 -21.76
CA LEU A 100 11.01 23.37 -21.87
C LEU A 100 10.74 21.86 -21.78
N PRO A 101 11.41 21.02 -22.60
CA PRO A 101 11.24 19.58 -22.55
C PRO A 101 11.72 19.08 -21.18
N HIS A 102 10.79 18.44 -20.47
CA HIS A 102 10.91 18.04 -19.09
C HIS A 102 12.00 16.97 -18.94
N GLN A 103 13.23 17.42 -18.68
CA GLN A 103 14.33 16.58 -18.25
C GLN A 103 13.85 15.76 -17.05
N SER A 104 13.99 14.45 -17.15
CA SER A 104 13.54 13.49 -16.15
C SER A 104 14.24 13.76 -14.83
N TYR A 105 13.61 14.55 -13.96
CA TYR A 105 13.95 14.62 -12.54
C TYR A 105 13.55 13.29 -11.93
N ASN A 106 14.50 12.36 -12.00
CA ASN A 106 14.50 11.07 -11.36
C ASN A 106 14.62 11.31 -9.86
N SER A 107 13.53 11.74 -9.22
CA SER A 107 13.40 11.76 -7.77
C SER A 107 13.65 10.34 -7.30
N GLY A 108 14.72 10.18 -6.52
CA GLY A 108 15.38 8.91 -6.25
C GLY A 108 14.43 7.80 -5.79
N LYS A 109 13.95 7.00 -6.76
CA LYS A 109 13.54 5.63 -6.52
C LYS A 109 14.77 4.95 -5.93
N ARG A 110 14.74 4.57 -4.65
CA ARG A 110 15.76 3.68 -4.10
C ARG A 110 15.71 2.40 -4.92
N GLY A 111 16.62 2.29 -5.89
CA GLY A 111 16.68 1.17 -6.81
C GLY A 111 16.76 -0.12 -5.99
N ARG A 112 15.91 -1.09 -6.33
CA ARG A 112 16.02 -2.42 -5.75
C ARG A 112 17.45 -2.91 -6.00
N THR A 113 18.17 -3.22 -4.93
CA THR A 113 19.51 -3.83 -5.04
C THR A 113 19.35 -5.24 -5.55
N THR A 114 19.69 -5.48 -6.81
CA THR A 114 19.74 -6.83 -7.39
C THR A 114 21.08 -7.47 -7.02
N LEU A 115 21.03 -8.62 -6.37
CA LEU A 115 22.22 -9.39 -6.03
C LEU A 115 22.62 -10.22 -7.26
N SER A 116 23.89 -10.16 -7.67
CA SER A 116 24.43 -11.03 -8.71
C SER A 116 24.52 -12.48 -8.23
N ALA A 117 24.62 -13.44 -9.15
CA ALA A 117 24.82 -14.85 -8.82
C ALA A 117 26.05 -15.08 -7.92
N LYS A 118 27.15 -14.36 -8.17
CA LYS A 118 28.36 -14.40 -7.34
C LYS A 118 28.11 -13.86 -5.92
N GLN A 119 27.29 -12.82 -5.78
CA GLN A 119 26.91 -12.30 -4.48
C GLN A 119 26.03 -13.32 -3.75
N HIS A 120 25.02 -13.90 -4.39
CA HIS A 120 24.21 -14.97 -3.80
C HIS A 120 25.05 -16.14 -3.28
N ALA A 121 25.95 -16.69 -4.11
CA ALA A 121 26.82 -17.80 -3.70
C ALA A 121 27.70 -17.45 -2.48
N ARG A 122 28.22 -16.22 -2.43
CA ARG A 122 29.02 -15.76 -1.28
C ARG A 122 28.17 -15.64 -0.01
N PHE A 123 26.92 -15.19 -0.12
CA PHE A 123 26.02 -15.09 1.01
C PHE A 123 25.65 -16.47 1.56
N GLU A 124 25.38 -17.45 0.70
CA GLU A 124 25.13 -18.84 1.08
C GLU A 124 26.34 -19.45 1.80
N GLN A 125 27.55 -19.29 1.26
CA GLN A 125 28.78 -19.77 1.91
C GLN A 125 28.98 -19.18 3.32
N VAL A 126 28.67 -17.89 3.50
CA VAL A 126 28.77 -17.23 4.81
C VAL A 126 27.65 -17.71 5.74
N PHE A 127 26.47 -18.03 5.21
CA PHE A 127 25.34 -18.50 5.99
C PHE A 127 25.58 -19.87 6.61
N GLU A 128 26.12 -20.82 5.84
CA GLU A 128 26.51 -22.16 6.31
C GLU A 128 27.51 -22.11 7.48
N THR A 129 28.40 -21.12 7.47
CA THR A 129 29.44 -20.98 8.51
C THR A 129 28.98 -20.11 9.70
N ASN A 130 28.19 -19.08 9.43
CA ASN A 130 27.66 -18.18 10.44
C ASN A 130 26.31 -17.57 10.00
N PRO A 131 25.17 -18.06 10.54
CA PRO A 131 23.84 -17.54 10.21
C PRO A 131 23.55 -16.11 10.70
N ARG A 132 24.44 -15.49 11.50
CA ARG A 132 24.32 -14.12 12.03
C ARG A 132 25.65 -13.36 11.88
N PRO A 133 26.12 -13.11 10.64
CA PRO A 133 27.39 -12.44 10.43
C PRO A 133 27.26 -10.95 10.72
N ASN A 134 28.30 -10.37 11.33
CA ASN A 134 28.45 -8.93 11.52
C ASN A 134 29.51 -8.36 10.57
N THR A 135 29.44 -8.76 9.30
CA THR A 135 30.48 -8.47 8.30
C THR A 135 29.89 -7.74 7.10
N LYS A 136 30.61 -6.74 6.59
CA LYS A 136 30.26 -6.04 5.34
C LYS A 136 30.64 -6.93 4.15
N LEU A 137 29.66 -7.37 3.36
CA LEU A 137 29.87 -8.21 2.16
C LEU A 137 29.97 -7.39 0.85
N GLY A 138 30.57 -6.20 0.91
CA GLY A 138 30.66 -5.30 -0.25
C GLY A 138 29.30 -4.73 -0.70
N LEU A 139 28.30 -4.80 0.17
CA LEU A 139 26.95 -4.25 -0.01
C LEU A 139 26.56 -3.41 1.21
N PRO A 140 25.57 -2.51 1.08
CA PRO A 140 25.04 -1.77 2.22
C PRO A 140 24.61 -2.72 3.34
N MET A 141 24.94 -2.39 4.59
CA MET A 141 24.68 -3.25 5.75
C MET A 141 23.20 -3.70 5.84
N ARG A 142 22.26 -2.81 5.51
CA ARG A 142 20.83 -3.13 5.47
C ARG A 142 20.50 -4.27 4.50
N VAL A 143 21.14 -4.30 3.32
CA VAL A 143 20.93 -5.37 2.33
C VAL A 143 21.45 -6.70 2.88
N VAL A 144 22.63 -6.67 3.51
CA VAL A 144 23.22 -7.85 4.15
C VAL A 144 22.28 -8.38 5.24
N GLN A 145 21.89 -7.53 6.18
CA GLN A 145 21.01 -7.91 7.29
C GLN A 145 19.67 -8.47 6.83
N VAL A 146 19.01 -7.83 5.84
CA VAL A 146 17.72 -8.29 5.31
C VAL A 146 17.86 -9.66 4.65
N TRP A 147 18.93 -9.91 3.88
CA TRP A 147 19.15 -11.22 3.28
C TRP A 147 19.27 -12.32 4.35
N PHE A 148 20.12 -12.11 5.36
CA PHE A 148 20.31 -13.10 6.44
C PHE A 148 19.06 -13.28 7.30
N GLN A 149 18.28 -12.22 7.53
CA GLN A 149 16.98 -12.32 8.20
C GLN A 149 15.99 -13.17 7.40
N ASN A 150 15.87 -12.91 6.10
CA ASN A 150 14.98 -13.65 5.21
C ASN A 150 15.40 -15.12 5.07
N GLN A 151 16.70 -15.39 4.98
CA GLN A 151 17.21 -16.77 4.88
C GLN A 151 16.89 -17.59 6.13
N ARG A 152 17.13 -17.04 7.34
CA ARG A 152 16.72 -17.71 8.59
C ARG A 152 15.21 -17.87 8.70
N ALA A 153 14.43 -16.93 8.17
CA ALA A 153 12.97 -17.05 8.17
C ALA A 153 12.51 -18.20 7.27
N ARG A 154 13.17 -18.44 6.13
CA ARG A 154 12.89 -19.57 5.24
C ARG A 154 13.20 -20.91 5.90
N GLU A 155 14.30 -21.04 6.62
CA GLU A 155 14.65 -22.29 7.32
C GLU A 155 13.64 -22.68 8.41
N LYS A 156 13.01 -21.71 9.09
CA LYS A 156 11.98 -21.99 10.10
C LYS A 156 10.64 -22.46 9.53
N VAL A 157 10.43 -22.27 8.23
CA VAL A 157 9.20 -22.62 7.53
C VAL A 157 9.30 -24.02 6.89
N LEU A 158 10.51 -24.58 6.81
CA LEU A 158 10.80 -25.95 6.42
C LEU A 158 10.81 -26.86 7.65
#